data_AF-A0A3B6A269-F1
#
_entry.id   AF-A0A3B6A269-F1
#
_cell.length_a   1.000
_cell.length_b   1.000
_cell.length_c   1.000
_cell.angle_alpha   90.00
_cell.angle_beta   90.00
_cell.angle_gamma   90.00
#
_symmetry.space_group_name_H-M   'P 1'
#
loop_
_entity.id
_entity.type
_entity.pdbx_description
1 polymer ?
#
loop_
_entity_poly.entity_id
_entity_poly.type
_entity_poly.pdbx_seq_one_letter_code
_entity_poly.pdbx_strand_id
1 'polypeptide(L)'
;MAARVSGLAVGFLCLLAMLSPSAQQSPPPDSPDLKSSIDTDTPPLPDIRPPPSSPRGYELDVPPRNVTCKDTDGKRPGCTGTCPRRCPQCIVLCPDCKTLCHDEVQMPRPVPPPAMLVFGDGQFDNGNNGYLEPPNYPYSGTGRLSNGANLADAIAYTIGFPQSPLPFMSLRGRISMWGANYASVGAGIRNSTNGERSIPLSQQLEDFRTTRALMGIMLGGEAKLRAYLSKSIFLLGIGSQDLDPRWNIHLANSTEIQSLVALYGEAVTSLYDMGARKLAIVNVGLIGCAPQIFDYRYGCDESLNDRAAAFNAALKPLMAGLASKKKGLFYSIGDFHSFTTTVFADPSAYWMVNIRDSCSFTDHPERTCSPQEEHWFWDSEFMTDQACRLTATAFYYGPPQFTAPMTFKALLEK
;
A
#
# COMPACT_ATOMS: atom_id res chain seq x y z
N MET A 1 -6.88 -48.75 -30.49
CA MET A 1 -7.29 -48.28 -29.14
C MET A 1 -6.73 -46.88 -28.93
N ALA A 2 -7.48 -45.96 -28.34
CA ALA A 2 -6.98 -44.64 -27.98
C ALA A 2 -6.59 -44.63 -26.50
N ALA A 3 -5.42 -44.08 -26.16
CA ALA A 3 -4.97 -43.88 -24.78
C ALA A 3 -5.08 -42.38 -24.43
N ARG A 4 -5.56 -42.10 -23.21
CA ARG A 4 -6.01 -40.76 -22.79
C ARG A 4 -4.85 -39.77 -22.65
N VAL A 5 -5.07 -38.53 -23.09
CA VAL A 5 -4.36 -37.37 -22.54
C VAL A 5 -4.98 -37.03 -21.19
N SER A 6 -4.15 -36.95 -20.15
CA SER A 6 -4.57 -36.45 -18.83
C SER A 6 -4.46 -34.93 -18.82
N GLY A 7 -5.59 -34.23 -18.70
CA GLY A 7 -5.59 -32.77 -18.64
C GLY A 7 -5.06 -32.26 -17.29
N LEU A 8 -4.10 -31.33 -17.32
CA LEU A 8 -3.85 -30.46 -16.17
C LEU A 8 -5.04 -29.50 -16.03
N ALA A 9 -5.54 -29.33 -14.81
CA ALA A 9 -6.50 -28.27 -14.51
C ALA A 9 -5.79 -26.91 -14.58
N VAL A 10 -6.34 -25.98 -15.38
CA VAL A 10 -5.90 -24.58 -15.35
C VAL A 10 -6.48 -23.92 -14.11
N GLY A 11 -5.62 -23.42 -13.22
CA GLY A 11 -6.04 -22.62 -12.07
C GLY A 11 -6.50 -21.23 -12.52
N PHE A 12 -7.67 -20.79 -12.05
CA PHE A 12 -8.21 -19.46 -12.32
C PHE A 12 -8.35 -18.68 -11.01
N LEU A 13 -7.62 -17.57 -10.87
CA LEU A 13 -7.93 -16.55 -9.87
C LEU A 13 -8.87 -15.49 -10.48
N CYS A 14 -9.91 -15.12 -9.74
CA CYS A 14 -10.87 -14.09 -10.14
C CYS A 14 -11.09 -13.15 -8.95
N LEU A 15 -10.55 -11.92 -9.00
CA LEU A 15 -10.78 -10.91 -7.97
C LEU A 15 -12.18 -10.31 -8.12
N LEU A 16 -13.14 -10.81 -7.34
CA LEU A 16 -14.50 -10.29 -7.29
C LEU A 16 -14.56 -8.92 -6.59
N ALA A 17 -14.64 -7.84 -7.38
CA ALA A 17 -14.98 -6.52 -6.85
C ALA A 17 -16.48 -6.44 -6.55
N MET A 18 -16.86 -6.65 -5.28
CA MET A 18 -18.22 -6.48 -4.78
C MET A 18 -18.63 -4.99 -4.74
N LEU A 19 -19.44 -4.50 -5.70
CA LEU A 19 -20.24 -3.26 -5.51
C LEU A 19 -21.45 -3.15 -6.47
N SER A 20 -22.51 -2.50 -5.96
CA SER A 20 -23.84 -2.29 -6.57
C SER A 20 -24.59 -1.21 -5.77
N PRO A 21 -25.41 -0.25 -6.31
CA PRO A 21 -25.57 0.35 -7.66
C PRO A 21 -24.70 1.64 -7.83
N SER A 22 -24.49 2.32 -8.96
CA SER A 22 -25.29 2.72 -10.17
C SER A 22 -26.25 3.90 -9.93
N ALA A 23 -26.54 4.83 -10.87
CA ALA A 23 -26.21 4.96 -12.32
C ALA A 23 -26.17 6.48 -12.72
N GLN A 24 -25.39 6.98 -13.71
CA GLN A 24 -25.60 7.03 -15.20
C GLN A 24 -26.79 7.90 -15.69
N GLN A 25 -26.82 8.58 -16.87
CA GLN A 25 -25.82 9.09 -17.86
C GLN A 25 -26.51 9.93 -18.98
N SER A 26 -25.90 11.06 -19.42
CA SER A 26 -25.72 11.59 -20.81
C SER A 26 -26.91 11.64 -21.83
N PRO A 27 -26.78 11.99 -23.15
CA PRO A 27 -25.66 12.52 -23.97
C PRO A 27 -25.98 13.84 -24.78
N PRO A 28 -25.73 14.05 -26.12
CA PRO A 28 -24.98 15.22 -26.65
C PRO A 28 -25.77 16.04 -27.72
N PRO A 29 -25.20 16.94 -28.58
CA PRO A 29 -23.81 17.44 -28.81
C PRO A 29 -23.73 19.00 -28.72
N ASP A 30 -22.91 19.85 -29.38
CA ASP A 30 -21.91 19.74 -30.49
C ASP A 30 -20.87 20.93 -30.46
N SER A 31 -20.14 21.16 -31.58
CA SER A 31 -19.05 22.12 -31.83
C SER A 31 -19.49 23.33 -32.71
N PRO A 32 -18.67 24.41 -32.98
CA PRO A 32 -17.26 24.62 -32.64
C PRO A 32 -16.80 26.05 -32.17
N ASP A 33 -15.51 26.12 -31.80
CA ASP A 33 -14.53 27.22 -32.03
C ASP A 33 -14.44 28.55 -31.23
N LEU A 34 -13.19 29.04 -31.19
CA LEU A 34 -12.65 30.41 -30.99
C LEU A 34 -12.76 31.22 -29.66
N LYS A 35 -11.58 31.35 -29.01
CA LYS A 35 -10.92 32.59 -28.49
C LYS A 35 -11.61 33.61 -27.55
N SER A 36 -10.95 33.80 -26.40
CA SER A 36 -10.59 35.07 -25.69
C SER A 36 -11.61 35.89 -24.85
N SER A 37 -11.04 36.60 -23.85
CA SER A 37 -11.56 37.72 -23.02
C SER A 37 -12.69 37.47 -21.99
N ILE A 38 -12.38 37.76 -20.70
CA ILE A 38 -12.92 38.87 -19.85
C ILE A 38 -14.44 39.16 -20.03
N ASP A 39 -15.32 39.20 -19.00
CA ASP A 39 -15.18 39.90 -17.70
C ASP A 39 -16.09 39.35 -16.56
N THR A 40 -16.20 40.10 -15.45
CA THR A 40 -17.03 39.80 -14.26
C THR A 40 -18.52 40.17 -14.38
N ASP A 41 -19.42 39.26 -13.95
CA ASP A 41 -20.63 39.60 -13.19
C ASP A 41 -21.22 38.36 -12.49
N THR A 42 -22.08 38.48 -11.46
CA THR A 42 -22.59 37.30 -10.70
C THR A 42 -23.99 37.48 -10.08
N PRO A 43 -25.02 36.76 -10.56
CA PRO A 43 -26.35 36.68 -9.94
C PRO A 43 -26.42 35.72 -8.72
N PRO A 44 -27.45 35.83 -7.86
CA PRO A 44 -27.58 35.02 -6.63
C PRO A 44 -28.01 33.56 -6.86
N LEU A 45 -27.70 32.70 -5.87
CA LEU A 45 -27.98 31.26 -5.87
C LEU A 45 -29.49 30.92 -5.72
N PRO A 46 -29.99 29.87 -6.42
CA PRO A 46 -31.32 29.32 -6.19
C PRO A 46 -31.39 28.37 -4.98
N ASP A 47 -32.60 28.18 -4.45
CA ASP A 47 -32.90 27.41 -3.24
C ASP A 47 -32.79 25.87 -3.46
N ILE A 48 -32.19 25.15 -2.50
CA ILE A 48 -31.86 23.71 -2.63
C ILE A 48 -32.67 22.88 -1.63
N ARG A 49 -33.64 22.12 -2.15
CA ARG A 49 -34.36 21.09 -1.38
C ARG A 49 -33.53 19.80 -1.29
N PRO A 50 -33.63 19.03 -0.18
CA PRO A 50 -32.90 17.78 -0.02
C PRO A 50 -33.38 16.70 -1.00
N PRO A 51 -32.49 15.78 -1.43
CA PRO A 51 -32.82 14.72 -2.39
C PRO A 51 -33.68 13.60 -1.76
N PRO A 52 -34.48 12.88 -2.56
CA PRO A 52 -35.27 11.72 -2.11
C PRO A 52 -34.40 10.48 -1.84
N SER A 53 -35.00 9.46 -1.22
CA SER A 53 -34.32 8.24 -0.77
C SER A 53 -33.89 7.28 -1.91
N SER A 54 -32.79 6.55 -1.65
CA SER A 54 -32.12 5.69 -2.63
C SER A 54 -32.89 4.39 -2.97
N PRO A 55 -32.95 3.99 -4.26
CA PRO A 55 -33.32 2.64 -4.69
C PRO A 55 -32.12 1.65 -4.67
N ARG A 56 -32.36 0.40 -5.13
CA ARG A 56 -31.56 -0.80 -4.82
C ARG A 56 -30.46 -1.13 -5.86
N GLY A 57 -29.61 -2.11 -5.50
CA GLY A 57 -28.41 -2.54 -6.22
C GLY A 57 -28.56 -3.05 -7.66
N TYR A 58 -27.46 -2.96 -8.41
CA TYR A 58 -27.25 -3.48 -9.77
C TYR A 58 -26.05 -4.44 -9.77
N GLU A 59 -26.21 -5.69 -10.23
CA GLU A 59 -25.12 -6.56 -10.70
C GLU A 59 -24.23 -5.86 -11.76
N LEU A 60 -22.89 -5.92 -11.64
CA LEU A 60 -21.96 -5.59 -12.73
C LEU A 60 -21.85 -6.80 -13.70
N ASP A 61 -22.86 -6.99 -14.56
CA ASP A 61 -22.86 -8.07 -15.58
C ASP A 61 -21.96 -7.70 -16.76
N VAL A 62 -20.70 -8.12 -16.70
CA VAL A 62 -19.70 -7.91 -17.76
C VAL A 62 -19.74 -9.09 -18.74
N PRO A 63 -19.79 -8.86 -20.07
CA PRO A 63 -19.76 -9.96 -21.04
C PRO A 63 -18.41 -10.70 -21.02
N PRO A 64 -18.36 -12.00 -21.34
CA PRO A 64 -17.11 -12.75 -21.32
C PRO A 64 -16.21 -12.28 -22.47
N ARG A 65 -14.94 -12.01 -22.19
CA ARG A 65 -13.98 -11.43 -23.15
C ARG A 65 -12.94 -12.46 -23.58
N ASN A 66 -12.51 -12.39 -24.83
CA ASN A 66 -11.34 -13.14 -25.30
C ASN A 66 -10.08 -12.28 -25.14
N VAL A 67 -9.19 -12.68 -24.23
CA VAL A 67 -7.86 -12.10 -24.01
C VAL A 67 -6.88 -12.80 -24.94
N THR A 68 -6.00 -12.05 -25.61
CA THR A 68 -4.96 -12.61 -26.49
C THR A 68 -3.59 -12.26 -25.96
N CYS A 69 -2.91 -13.23 -25.36
CA CYS A 69 -1.49 -13.13 -25.01
C CYS A 69 -0.63 -12.92 -26.27
N LYS A 70 0.43 -12.13 -26.14
CA LYS A 70 1.64 -12.23 -26.98
C LYS A 70 2.83 -12.38 -26.04
N ASP A 71 3.92 -12.96 -26.49
CA ASP A 71 5.19 -12.84 -25.76
C ASP A 71 5.72 -11.40 -25.88
N THR A 72 6.51 -10.96 -24.91
CA THR A 72 7.07 -9.58 -24.84
C THR A 72 7.86 -9.18 -26.08
N ASP A 73 8.41 -10.17 -26.78
CA ASP A 73 9.23 -10.02 -27.98
C ASP A 73 8.42 -10.11 -29.28
N GLY A 74 7.15 -10.53 -29.23
CA GLY A 74 6.30 -10.78 -30.40
C GLY A 74 6.77 -11.91 -31.32
N LYS A 75 7.56 -12.88 -30.80
CA LYS A 75 8.19 -13.96 -31.57
C LYS A 75 7.43 -15.29 -31.51
N ARG A 76 6.45 -15.44 -30.61
CA ARG A 76 5.66 -16.68 -30.44
C ARG A 76 4.20 -16.47 -30.89
N PRO A 77 3.53 -17.53 -31.39
CA PRO A 77 2.09 -17.45 -31.65
C PRO A 77 1.33 -17.12 -30.36
N GLY A 78 0.39 -16.18 -30.45
CA GLY A 78 -0.32 -15.67 -29.29
C GLY A 78 -1.36 -16.64 -28.73
N CYS A 79 -1.43 -16.74 -27.40
CA CYS A 79 -2.35 -17.64 -26.70
C CYS A 79 -3.69 -16.95 -26.42
N THR A 80 -4.81 -17.52 -26.85
CA THR A 80 -6.15 -16.97 -26.58
C THR A 80 -6.81 -17.64 -25.37
N GLY A 81 -7.31 -16.85 -24.42
CA GLY A 81 -8.11 -17.34 -23.29
C GLY A 81 -9.39 -16.53 -23.10
N THR A 82 -10.43 -17.14 -22.51
CA THR A 82 -11.73 -16.47 -22.29
C THR A 82 -11.91 -16.10 -20.82
N CYS A 83 -11.98 -14.80 -20.53
CA CYS A 83 -12.25 -14.25 -19.21
C CYS A 83 -13.74 -14.46 -18.83
N PRO A 84 -14.06 -15.06 -17.66
CA PRO A 84 -15.43 -15.24 -17.21
C PRO A 84 -16.15 -13.91 -16.92
N ARG A 85 -17.47 -13.88 -17.11
CA ARG A 85 -18.36 -12.70 -16.93
C ARG A 85 -18.23 -11.91 -15.61
N ARG A 86 -17.68 -12.53 -14.57
CA ARG A 86 -17.67 -11.98 -13.21
C ARG A 86 -16.33 -11.38 -12.77
N CYS A 87 -15.30 -11.43 -13.62
CA CYS A 87 -13.96 -10.99 -13.26
C CYS A 87 -13.68 -9.58 -13.83
N PRO A 88 -13.64 -8.52 -13.00
CA PRO A 88 -13.29 -7.16 -13.44
C PRO A 88 -11.81 -7.02 -13.84
N GLN A 89 -10.95 -7.92 -13.35
CA GLN A 89 -9.62 -8.18 -13.88
C GLN A 89 -9.46 -9.71 -14.02
N CYS A 90 -8.96 -10.14 -15.18
CA CYS A 90 -8.52 -11.51 -15.43
C CYS A 90 -7.00 -11.54 -15.60
N ILE A 91 -6.36 -12.55 -15.02
CA ILE A 91 -4.97 -12.92 -15.31
C ILE A 91 -5.00 -14.32 -15.93
N VAL A 92 -4.50 -14.46 -17.15
CA VAL A 92 -4.45 -15.71 -17.90
C VAL A 92 -3.01 -16.18 -17.99
N LEU A 93 -2.71 -17.36 -17.44
CA LEU A 93 -1.44 -18.04 -17.68
C LEU A 93 -1.50 -18.75 -19.03
N CYS A 94 -0.64 -18.39 -19.98
CA CYS A 94 -0.55 -19.16 -21.23
C CYS A 94 0.05 -20.56 -20.96
N PRO A 95 -0.61 -21.66 -21.40
CA PRO A 95 -0.09 -23.01 -21.22
C PRO A 95 1.29 -23.24 -21.85
N ASP A 96 1.55 -22.63 -23.01
CA ASP A 96 2.71 -22.94 -23.87
C ASP A 96 3.95 -22.11 -23.55
N CYS A 97 3.79 -20.81 -23.25
CA CYS A 97 4.92 -19.92 -22.93
C CYS A 97 5.06 -19.57 -21.44
N LYS A 98 4.14 -20.04 -20.58
CA LYS A 98 4.09 -19.77 -19.12
C LYS A 98 4.04 -18.29 -18.71
N THR A 99 3.77 -17.39 -19.66
CA THR A 99 3.65 -15.95 -19.39
C THR A 99 2.26 -15.63 -18.84
N LEU A 100 2.18 -14.70 -17.88
CA LEU A 100 0.94 -14.15 -17.35
C LEU A 100 0.47 -12.98 -18.23
N CYS A 101 -0.82 -12.97 -18.56
CA CYS A 101 -1.45 -11.96 -19.41
C CYS A 101 -2.64 -11.34 -18.67
N HIS A 102 -2.63 -10.02 -18.48
CA HIS A 102 -3.80 -9.29 -18.00
C HIS A 102 -4.80 -9.10 -19.16
N ASP A 103 -6.11 -9.07 -18.86
CA ASP A 103 -7.12 -8.55 -19.80
C ASP A 103 -6.78 -7.08 -20.13
N GLU A 104 -6.70 -6.71 -21.42
CA GLU A 104 -6.28 -5.37 -21.89
C GLU A 104 -7.32 -4.26 -21.61
N VAL A 105 -8.25 -4.51 -20.68
CA VAL A 105 -9.08 -3.47 -20.06
C VAL A 105 -8.16 -2.54 -19.28
N GLN A 106 -7.72 -1.48 -19.94
CA GLN A 106 -7.17 -0.30 -19.29
C GLN A 106 -8.26 0.33 -18.42
N MET A 107 -8.38 -0.19 -17.19
CA MET A 107 -9.00 0.51 -16.08
C MET A 107 -8.43 1.94 -16.08
N PRO A 108 -9.28 2.98 -15.99
CA PRO A 108 -8.80 4.36 -15.94
C PRO A 108 -7.73 4.45 -14.84
N ARG A 109 -6.52 4.91 -15.21
CA ARG A 109 -5.42 5.04 -14.24
C ARG A 109 -5.97 5.83 -13.04
N PRO A 110 -5.84 5.33 -11.81
CA PRO A 110 -6.34 6.04 -10.64
C PRO A 110 -5.86 7.49 -10.66
N VAL A 111 -6.76 8.44 -10.42
CA VAL A 111 -6.38 9.84 -10.27
C VAL A 111 -5.69 9.95 -8.91
N PRO A 112 -4.39 10.28 -8.83
CA PRO A 112 -3.70 10.32 -7.56
C PRO A 112 -4.30 11.40 -6.66
N PRO A 113 -4.32 11.19 -5.32
CA PRO A 113 -4.62 12.25 -4.38
C PRO A 113 -3.58 13.38 -4.51
N PRO A 114 -3.87 14.62 -4.06
CA PRO A 114 -2.98 15.75 -4.31
C PRO A 114 -1.56 15.57 -3.78
N ALA A 115 -1.41 14.84 -2.66
CA ALA A 115 -0.15 14.37 -2.12
C ALA A 115 -0.31 12.97 -1.49
N MET A 116 0.79 12.23 -1.40
CA MET A 116 0.96 11.12 -0.46
C MET A 116 2.05 11.47 0.56
N LEU A 117 1.74 11.27 1.84
CA LEU A 117 2.63 11.54 2.96
C LEU A 117 2.86 10.22 3.72
N VAL A 118 4.09 9.71 3.68
CA VAL A 118 4.41 8.35 4.13
C VAL A 118 5.18 8.37 5.44
N PHE A 119 4.75 7.57 6.41
CA PHE A 119 5.33 7.41 7.74
C PHE A 119 5.49 5.91 7.99
N GLY A 120 6.61 5.46 8.54
CA GLY A 120 6.83 4.02 8.63
C GLY A 120 8.20 3.54 9.09
N ASP A 121 8.32 2.22 9.09
CA ASP A 121 9.57 1.48 9.23
C ASP A 121 10.25 1.23 7.85
N GLY A 122 11.24 0.33 7.81
CA GLY A 122 12.01 0.01 6.60
C GLY A 122 11.22 -0.59 5.43
N GLN A 123 10.03 -1.15 5.64
CA GLN A 123 9.15 -1.58 4.53
C GLN A 123 8.67 -0.38 3.68
N PHE A 124 8.75 0.83 4.25
CA PHE A 124 8.32 2.08 3.65
C PHE A 124 9.46 3.05 3.32
N ASP A 125 10.64 2.96 3.95
CA ASP A 125 11.77 3.85 3.64
C ASP A 125 12.32 3.63 2.21
N ASN A 126 12.45 4.72 1.45
CA ASN A 126 13.01 4.77 0.10
C ASN A 126 14.23 5.70 -0.01
N GLY A 127 14.93 5.95 1.10
CA GLY A 127 16.30 6.49 1.11
C GLY A 127 16.69 7.33 2.33
N ASN A 128 15.83 7.55 3.33
CA ASN A 128 16.11 8.44 4.46
C ASN A 128 17.30 7.98 5.31
N ASN A 129 17.40 6.68 5.62
CA ASN A 129 18.54 6.16 6.39
C ASN A 129 19.92 6.32 5.69
N GLY A 130 19.93 6.58 4.37
CA GLY A 130 21.14 6.94 3.62
C GLY A 130 21.70 8.34 3.92
N TYR A 131 20.97 9.15 4.71
CA TYR A 131 21.35 10.50 5.13
C TYR A 131 21.58 10.62 6.66
N LEU A 132 21.55 9.51 7.40
CA LEU A 132 21.98 9.48 8.81
C LEU A 132 23.51 9.52 8.90
N GLU A 133 24.06 9.80 10.08
CA GLU A 133 25.51 9.81 10.32
C GLU A 133 25.88 8.83 11.46
N PRO A 134 26.54 7.70 11.17
CA PRO A 134 26.88 7.18 9.84
C PRO A 134 25.63 6.71 9.06
N PRO A 135 25.64 6.73 7.72
CA PRO A 135 24.58 6.13 6.92
C PRO A 135 24.47 4.65 7.23
N ASN A 136 23.24 4.14 7.36
CA ASN A 136 23.00 2.74 7.71
C ASN A 136 21.99 2.05 6.79
N TYR A 137 22.08 0.72 6.78
CA TYR A 137 21.44 -0.21 5.83
C TYR A 137 21.91 -0.05 4.36
N PRO A 138 22.55 -1.07 3.76
CA PRO A 138 23.00 -1.00 2.37
C PRO A 138 21.81 -1.15 1.41
N TYR A 139 21.29 -0.02 0.95
CA TYR A 139 20.32 0.02 -0.14
C TYR A 139 20.82 -0.71 -1.39
N SER A 140 19.92 -1.40 -2.09
CA SER A 140 20.24 -2.03 -3.38
C SER A 140 20.52 -0.97 -4.45
N GLY A 141 20.91 -1.41 -5.66
CA GLY A 141 21.10 -0.51 -6.81
C GLY A 141 19.88 0.35 -7.20
N THR A 142 18.70 0.10 -6.62
CA THR A 142 17.49 0.92 -6.80
C THR A 142 17.36 2.06 -5.79
N GLY A 143 18.17 2.08 -4.73
CA GLY A 143 17.99 2.97 -3.58
C GLY A 143 16.89 2.52 -2.61
N ARG A 144 16.46 1.24 -2.66
CA ARG A 144 15.47 0.63 -1.74
C ARG A 144 16.06 -0.61 -1.05
N LEU A 145 15.47 -1.00 0.08
CA LEU A 145 15.67 -2.33 0.67
C LEU A 145 14.73 -3.33 -0.01
N SER A 146 14.96 -3.52 -1.31
CA SER A 146 14.24 -4.44 -2.20
C SER A 146 15.00 -4.52 -3.53
N ASN A 147 14.67 -5.50 -4.38
CA ASN A 147 15.14 -5.54 -5.77
C ASN A 147 14.43 -4.54 -6.70
N GLY A 148 13.39 -3.84 -6.23
CA GLY A 148 12.65 -2.85 -7.01
C GLY A 148 11.95 -1.83 -6.13
N ALA A 149 10.63 -1.72 -6.27
CA ALA A 149 9.79 -0.91 -5.38
C ALA A 149 9.65 -1.55 -4.00
N ASN A 150 9.75 -0.74 -2.94
CA ASN A 150 9.31 -1.13 -1.60
C ASN A 150 7.76 -1.03 -1.49
N LEU A 151 7.18 -1.26 -0.31
CA LEU A 151 5.72 -1.23 -0.16
C LEU A 151 5.14 0.19 -0.32
N ALA A 152 5.85 1.24 0.13
CA ALA A 152 5.43 2.63 -0.08
C ALA A 152 5.37 2.98 -1.58
N ASP A 153 6.40 2.63 -2.32
CA ASP A 153 6.52 2.85 -3.76
C ASP A 153 5.46 2.04 -4.53
N ALA A 154 5.27 0.77 -4.18
CA ALA A 154 4.22 -0.07 -4.76
C ALA A 154 2.83 0.53 -4.54
N ILE A 155 2.52 1.00 -3.32
CA ILE A 155 1.27 1.71 -3.03
C ILE A 155 1.16 3.01 -3.85
N ALA A 156 2.24 3.79 -3.99
CA ALA A 156 2.25 5.02 -4.79
C ALA A 156 1.80 4.76 -6.24
N TYR A 157 2.37 3.74 -6.88
CA TYR A 157 2.01 3.33 -8.23
C TYR A 157 0.56 2.83 -8.31
N THR A 158 0.13 2.01 -7.35
CA THR A 158 -1.25 1.46 -7.30
C THR A 158 -2.31 2.55 -7.10
N ILE A 159 -2.01 3.62 -6.35
CA ILE A 159 -2.93 4.77 -6.18
C ILE A 159 -2.81 5.83 -7.29
N GLY A 160 -1.96 5.61 -8.31
CA GLY A 160 -1.92 6.41 -9.54
C GLY A 160 -0.81 7.47 -9.64
N PHE A 161 0.12 7.54 -8.69
CA PHE A 161 1.30 8.38 -8.89
C PHE A 161 2.27 7.74 -9.90
N PRO A 162 2.91 8.53 -10.79
CA PRO A 162 3.93 8.00 -11.70
C PRO A 162 5.27 7.72 -11.00
N GLN A 163 5.46 8.24 -9.78
CA GLN A 163 6.60 7.98 -8.90
C GLN A 163 6.20 8.16 -7.43
N SER A 164 6.86 7.43 -6.55
CA SER A 164 6.71 7.60 -5.10
C SER A 164 7.17 8.99 -4.61
N PRO A 165 6.63 9.51 -3.49
CA PRO A 165 7.21 10.65 -2.78
C PRO A 165 8.70 10.43 -2.47
N LEU A 166 9.48 11.50 -2.61
CA LEU A 166 10.92 11.48 -2.31
C LEU A 166 11.17 11.31 -0.80
N PRO A 167 12.25 10.64 -0.38
CA PRO A 167 12.66 10.60 1.02
C PRO A 167 12.94 12.03 1.50
N PHE A 168 12.34 12.42 2.63
CA PHE A 168 12.38 13.78 3.18
C PHE A 168 13.80 14.33 3.30
N MET A 169 14.74 13.51 3.75
CA MET A 169 16.15 13.90 3.90
C MET A 169 16.81 14.32 2.57
N SER A 170 16.36 13.78 1.43
CA SER A 170 16.85 14.18 0.10
C SER A 170 16.39 15.58 -0.32
N LEU A 171 15.29 16.08 0.24
CA LEU A 171 14.73 17.39 -0.14
C LEU A 171 15.60 18.56 0.33
N ARG A 172 16.37 18.40 1.42
CA ARG A 172 17.32 19.41 1.94
C ARG A 172 16.68 20.81 2.07
N GLY A 173 15.52 20.88 2.73
CA GLY A 173 14.76 22.12 2.92
C GLY A 173 13.92 22.57 1.72
N ARG A 174 13.96 21.87 0.59
CA ARG A 174 13.00 22.04 -0.52
C ARG A 174 11.67 21.38 -0.18
N ILE A 175 10.67 21.64 -1.00
CA ILE A 175 9.31 21.13 -0.85
C ILE A 175 8.85 20.44 -2.13
N SER A 176 8.23 19.26 -1.95
CA SER A 176 7.44 18.56 -2.97
C SER A 176 5.96 18.72 -2.62
N MET A 177 5.16 19.28 -3.55
CA MET A 177 3.71 19.35 -3.33
C MET A 177 3.06 17.96 -3.35
N TRP A 178 3.58 17.01 -4.14
CA TRP A 178 3.11 15.62 -4.15
C TRP A 178 3.40 14.87 -2.83
N GLY A 179 4.06 15.52 -1.88
CA GLY A 179 4.40 14.99 -0.56
C GLY A 179 5.83 14.46 -0.48
N ALA A 180 6.14 13.86 0.65
CA ALA A 180 7.44 13.31 1.00
C ALA A 180 7.26 12.01 1.80
N ASN A 181 8.32 11.22 1.86
CA ASN A 181 8.42 10.02 2.66
C ASN A 181 9.30 10.26 3.89
N TYR A 182 8.74 10.05 5.08
CA TYR A 182 9.40 10.21 6.39
C TYR A 182 9.77 8.87 7.02
N ALA A 183 9.38 7.74 6.42
CA ALA A 183 9.67 6.41 6.93
C ALA A 183 11.19 6.16 7.04
N SER A 184 11.59 5.33 7.99
CA SER A 184 13.00 5.09 8.32
C SER A 184 13.25 3.63 8.70
N VAL A 185 14.34 3.07 8.19
CA VAL A 185 14.74 1.70 8.49
C VAL A 185 15.04 1.54 9.98
N GLY A 186 14.49 0.49 10.58
CA GLY A 186 14.63 0.21 12.01
C GLY A 186 13.78 1.11 12.92
N ALA A 187 12.96 2.01 12.39
CA ALA A 187 12.14 2.93 13.18
C ALA A 187 10.99 2.23 13.91
N GLY A 188 10.73 2.69 15.13
CA GLY A 188 9.56 2.31 15.93
C GLY A 188 8.62 3.48 16.23
N ILE A 189 7.47 3.11 16.80
CA ILE A 189 6.51 3.99 17.47
C ILE A 189 7.19 4.65 18.69
N ARG A 190 8.08 3.94 19.39
CA ARG A 190 8.87 4.48 20.50
C ARG A 190 10.23 4.99 20.05
N ASN A 191 10.64 6.11 20.63
CA ASN A 191 11.98 6.70 20.45
C ASN A 191 13.13 5.82 20.98
N SER A 192 12.83 4.79 21.80
CA SER A 192 13.82 3.84 22.30
C SER A 192 14.10 2.67 21.34
N THR A 193 13.20 2.40 20.39
CA THR A 193 13.28 1.25 19.48
C THR A 193 14.44 1.45 18.50
N ASN A 194 15.39 0.51 18.47
CA ASN A 194 16.69 0.59 17.76
C ASN A 194 17.59 1.80 18.15
N GLY A 195 17.20 2.58 19.17
CA GLY A 195 17.92 3.77 19.62
C GLY A 195 18.13 4.82 18.51
N GLU A 196 19.25 5.53 18.58
CA GLU A 196 19.63 6.63 17.66
C GLU A 196 19.95 6.19 16.21
N ARG A 197 19.68 4.92 15.85
CA ARG A 197 19.94 4.34 14.52
C ARG A 197 18.80 4.53 13.52
N SER A 198 17.71 5.19 13.91
CA SER A 198 16.53 5.40 13.07
C SER A 198 15.90 6.77 13.33
N ILE A 199 14.97 7.17 12.46
CA ILE A 199 14.09 8.33 12.66
C ILE A 199 12.78 7.80 13.27
N PRO A 200 12.60 7.83 14.60
CA PRO A 200 11.41 7.27 15.25
C PRO A 200 10.16 8.09 14.89
N LEU A 201 8.98 7.48 15.05
CA LEU A 201 7.71 8.07 14.60
C LEU A 201 7.47 9.52 15.07
N SER A 202 7.90 9.88 16.28
CA SER A 202 7.78 11.24 16.80
C SER A 202 8.60 12.28 16.00
N GLN A 203 9.78 11.92 15.50
CA GLN A 203 10.58 12.77 14.62
C GLN A 203 9.98 12.83 13.21
N GLN A 204 9.49 11.71 12.67
CA GLN A 204 8.78 11.69 11.38
C GLN A 204 7.59 12.67 11.36
N LEU A 205 6.91 12.86 12.50
CA LEU A 205 5.84 13.85 12.67
C LEU A 205 6.33 15.30 12.68
N GLU A 206 7.56 15.57 13.13
CA GLU A 206 8.19 16.90 13.10
C GLU A 206 8.75 17.23 11.69
N ASP A 207 9.27 16.23 11.00
CA ASP A 207 9.68 16.32 9.59
C ASP A 207 8.47 16.65 8.69
N PHE A 208 7.32 16.04 8.97
CA PHE A 208 6.05 16.45 8.38
C PHE A 208 5.59 17.84 8.85
N ARG A 209 5.75 18.22 10.13
CA ARG A 209 5.41 19.58 10.61
C ARG A 209 6.19 20.65 9.84
N THR A 210 7.46 20.40 9.56
CA THR A 210 8.33 21.23 8.70
C THR A 210 7.79 21.29 7.27
N THR A 211 7.53 20.14 6.63
CA THR A 211 6.98 20.08 5.26
C THR A 211 5.62 20.78 5.14
N ARG A 212 4.76 20.61 6.16
CA ARG A 212 3.45 21.25 6.28
C ARG A 212 3.57 22.78 6.35
N ALA A 213 4.56 23.31 7.08
CA ALA A 213 4.80 24.76 7.15
C ALA A 213 5.15 25.32 5.76
N LEU A 214 6.05 24.65 5.03
CA LEU A 214 6.40 25.01 3.65
C LEU A 214 5.19 24.92 2.70
N MET A 215 4.35 23.87 2.82
CA MET A 215 3.10 23.75 2.04
C MET A 215 2.14 24.91 2.34
N GLY A 216 2.05 25.35 3.59
CA GLY A 216 1.23 26.49 4.01
C GLY A 216 1.66 27.81 3.37
N ILE A 217 2.98 28.01 3.20
CA ILE A 217 3.54 29.16 2.49
C ILE A 217 3.21 29.05 0.99
N MET A 218 3.51 27.92 0.34
CA MET A 218 3.28 27.74 -1.11
C MET A 218 1.81 27.86 -1.51
N LEU A 219 0.89 27.31 -0.71
CA LEU A 219 -0.55 27.39 -0.99
C LEU A 219 -1.14 28.78 -0.67
N GLY A 220 -0.42 29.63 0.08
CA GLY A 220 -0.91 30.93 0.50
C GLY A 220 -1.98 30.84 1.59
N GLY A 221 -1.70 30.09 2.66
CA GLY A 221 -2.43 30.15 3.93
C GLY A 221 -3.08 28.86 4.41
N GLU A 222 -3.32 28.82 5.73
CA GLU A 222 -3.80 27.67 6.51
C GLU A 222 -5.11 27.05 5.99
N ALA A 223 -6.06 27.86 5.50
CA ALA A 223 -7.33 27.37 4.98
C ALA A 223 -7.15 26.52 3.70
N LYS A 224 -6.28 26.98 2.78
CA LYS A 224 -5.94 26.25 1.55
C LYS A 224 -5.11 25.01 1.87
N LEU A 225 -4.18 25.12 2.81
CA LEU A 225 -3.40 23.98 3.33
C LEU A 225 -4.30 22.87 3.87
N ARG A 226 -5.28 23.19 4.74
CA ARG A 226 -6.22 22.19 5.26
C ARG A 226 -7.17 21.64 4.19
N ALA A 227 -7.58 22.44 3.21
CA ALA A 227 -8.37 21.97 2.07
C ALA A 227 -7.58 21.10 1.06
N TYR A 228 -6.24 21.16 1.11
CA TYR A 228 -5.32 20.32 0.35
C TYR A 228 -5.06 19.00 1.09
N LEU A 229 -4.57 19.08 2.35
CA LEU A 229 -4.26 17.92 3.18
C LEU A 229 -5.47 17.04 3.50
N SER A 230 -6.70 17.58 3.50
CA SER A 230 -7.91 16.77 3.67
C SER A 230 -8.23 15.87 2.47
N LYS A 231 -7.68 16.17 1.29
CA LYS A 231 -7.82 15.40 0.06
C LYS A 231 -6.64 14.45 -0.17
N SER A 232 -5.46 14.81 0.34
CA SER A 232 -4.25 13.99 0.33
C SER A 232 -4.39 12.69 1.15
N ILE A 233 -3.57 11.69 0.83
CA ILE A 233 -3.49 10.43 1.56
C ILE A 233 -2.30 10.44 2.53
N PHE A 234 -2.52 9.93 3.73
CA PHE A 234 -1.48 9.68 4.73
C PHE A 234 -1.30 8.17 4.83
N LEU A 235 -0.09 7.68 4.53
CA LEU A 235 0.27 6.27 4.57
C LEU A 235 1.09 6.00 5.84
N LEU A 236 0.65 5.06 6.68
CA LEU A 236 1.28 4.76 7.97
C LEU A 236 1.45 3.25 8.15
N GLY A 237 2.70 2.77 8.16
CA GLY A 237 3.04 1.36 8.39
C GLY A 237 4.26 1.24 9.30
N ILE A 238 4.00 1.03 10.60
CA ILE A 238 5.02 1.01 11.65
C ILE A 238 4.54 0.19 12.85
N GLY A 239 5.48 -0.33 13.64
CA GLY A 239 5.24 -1.15 14.83
C GLY A 239 5.93 -2.51 14.80
N SER A 240 6.48 -2.91 13.65
CA SER A 240 7.22 -4.18 13.48
C SER A 240 8.39 -4.29 14.47
N GLN A 241 9.29 -3.31 14.45
CA GLN A 241 10.50 -3.30 15.28
C GLN A 241 10.21 -3.04 16.77
N ASP A 242 9.08 -2.42 17.12
CA ASP A 242 8.68 -2.30 18.53
C ASP A 242 8.23 -3.63 19.14
N LEU A 243 7.80 -4.59 18.30
CA LEU A 243 7.28 -5.90 18.71
C LEU A 243 8.34 -7.01 18.66
N ASP A 244 9.57 -6.68 18.27
CA ASP A 244 10.72 -7.58 18.24
C ASP A 244 11.70 -7.25 19.40
N PRO A 245 12.01 -8.20 20.30
CA PRO A 245 12.90 -7.97 21.44
C PRO A 245 14.36 -7.70 21.04
N ARG A 246 14.77 -7.96 19.78
CA ARG A 246 16.09 -7.58 19.24
C ARG A 246 16.25 -6.06 19.14
N TRP A 247 15.16 -5.35 18.83
CA TRP A 247 15.16 -3.91 18.60
C TRP A 247 14.49 -3.13 19.75
N ASN A 248 13.60 -3.77 20.51
CA ASN A 248 12.97 -3.21 21.70
C ASN A 248 13.22 -4.09 22.95
N ILE A 249 14.34 -3.85 23.62
CA ILE A 249 14.75 -4.57 24.86
C ILE A 249 13.77 -4.42 26.04
N HIS A 250 12.79 -3.50 25.95
CA HIS A 250 11.78 -3.29 26.99
C HIS A 250 10.52 -4.16 26.80
N LEU A 251 10.42 -4.95 25.73
CA LEU A 251 9.22 -5.72 25.35
C LEU A 251 8.98 -7.00 26.18
N ALA A 252 8.89 -6.84 27.51
CA ALA A 252 8.67 -7.93 28.44
C ALA A 252 7.23 -8.50 28.36
N ASN A 253 6.22 -7.66 28.60
CA ASN A 253 4.85 -8.09 28.92
C ASN A 253 3.78 -7.41 28.04
N SER A 254 2.55 -7.92 28.09
CA SER A 254 1.37 -7.41 27.34
C SER A 254 1.05 -5.92 27.58
N THR A 255 1.42 -5.37 28.74
CA THR A 255 1.31 -3.93 29.05
C THR A 255 2.06 -3.06 28.04
N GLU A 256 3.18 -3.54 27.49
CA GLU A 256 3.98 -2.78 26.52
C GLU A 256 3.27 -2.61 25.18
N ILE A 257 2.46 -3.60 24.77
CA ILE A 257 1.62 -3.53 23.56
C ILE A 257 0.52 -2.48 23.75
N GLN A 258 -0.09 -2.41 24.94
CA GLN A 258 -1.10 -1.39 25.23
C GLN A 258 -0.51 0.03 25.17
N SER A 259 0.70 0.22 25.73
CA SER A 259 1.43 1.49 25.64
C SER A 259 1.86 1.84 24.21
N LEU A 260 2.23 0.86 23.38
CA LEU A 260 2.51 1.07 21.94
C LEU A 260 1.26 1.53 21.17
N VAL A 261 0.11 0.91 21.45
CA VAL A 261 -1.17 1.29 20.84
C VAL A 261 -1.61 2.69 21.29
N ALA A 262 -1.34 3.08 22.54
CA ALA A 262 -1.60 4.45 23.02
C ALA A 262 -0.76 5.49 22.24
N LEU A 263 0.55 5.28 22.13
CA LEU A 263 1.46 6.15 21.36
C LEU A 263 1.08 6.22 19.86
N TYR A 264 0.65 5.10 19.26
CA TYR A 264 0.12 5.10 17.90
C TYR A 264 -1.15 5.97 17.78
N GLY A 265 -2.03 5.93 18.79
CA GLY A 265 -3.22 6.78 18.88
C GLY A 265 -2.90 8.27 19.00
N GLU A 266 -1.84 8.61 19.72
CA GLU A 266 -1.31 9.98 19.82
C GLU A 266 -0.72 10.46 18.49
N ALA A 267 0.05 9.61 17.79
CA ALA A 267 0.58 9.90 16.47
C ALA A 267 -0.52 10.15 15.43
N VAL A 268 -1.53 9.29 15.35
CA VAL A 268 -2.71 9.48 14.47
C VAL A 268 -3.49 10.74 14.84
N THR A 269 -3.61 11.04 16.14
CA THR A 269 -4.23 12.28 16.64
C THR A 269 -3.47 13.52 16.15
N SER A 270 -2.14 13.53 16.30
CA SER A 270 -1.25 14.58 15.83
C SER A 270 -1.36 14.82 14.31
N LEU A 271 -1.37 13.74 13.51
CA LEU A 271 -1.61 13.81 12.06
C LEU A 271 -2.97 14.45 11.73
N TYR A 272 -4.06 14.03 12.38
CA TYR A 272 -5.38 14.61 12.16
C TYR A 272 -5.43 16.10 12.52
N ASP A 273 -4.85 16.51 13.66
CA ASP A 273 -4.90 17.91 14.10
C ASP A 273 -4.04 18.82 13.20
N MET A 274 -2.93 18.28 12.65
CA MET A 274 -2.14 18.91 11.60
C MET A 274 -2.84 18.99 10.23
N GLY A 275 -3.78 18.08 9.92
CA GLY A 275 -4.65 18.19 8.74
C GLY A 275 -5.11 16.88 8.09
N ALA A 276 -4.61 15.72 8.53
CA ALA A 276 -4.91 14.43 7.91
C ALA A 276 -6.41 14.07 8.01
N ARG A 277 -7.01 13.66 6.89
CA ARG A 277 -8.41 13.17 6.85
C ARG A 277 -8.58 11.81 6.19
N LYS A 278 -7.57 11.33 5.46
CA LYS A 278 -7.53 9.99 4.85
C LYS A 278 -6.26 9.27 5.30
N LEU A 279 -6.41 8.21 6.10
CA LEU A 279 -5.30 7.41 6.62
C LEU A 279 -5.33 5.98 6.06
N ALA A 280 -4.45 5.71 5.10
CA ALA A 280 -4.10 4.35 4.70
C ALA A 280 -3.12 3.80 5.74
N ILE A 281 -3.54 2.79 6.49
CA ILE A 281 -2.74 2.12 7.50
C ILE A 281 -2.37 0.74 6.97
N VAL A 282 -1.13 0.32 7.19
CA VAL A 282 -0.72 -1.08 7.03
C VAL A 282 -0.38 -1.61 8.42
N ASN A 283 -1.00 -2.74 8.81
CA ASN A 283 -0.76 -3.34 10.12
C ASN A 283 0.50 -4.22 10.11
N VAL A 284 0.91 -4.76 11.26
CA VAL A 284 2.15 -5.54 11.36
C VAL A 284 1.93 -6.94 10.77
N GLY A 285 2.75 -7.37 9.81
CA GLY A 285 2.66 -8.68 9.18
C GLY A 285 3.15 -9.83 10.08
N LEU A 286 3.33 -11.02 9.50
CA LEU A 286 3.95 -12.18 10.18
C LEU A 286 5.47 -11.97 10.39
N ILE A 287 5.85 -11.07 11.29
CA ILE A 287 7.24 -10.75 11.63
C ILE A 287 8.03 -11.94 12.17
N GLY A 288 7.36 -12.94 12.76
CA GLY A 288 7.98 -14.20 13.18
C GLY A 288 8.41 -15.10 12.03
N CYS A 289 7.89 -14.88 10.81
CA CYS A 289 8.22 -15.64 9.61
C CYS A 289 9.30 -14.98 8.73
N ALA A 290 9.90 -13.86 9.16
CA ALA A 290 11.02 -13.24 8.44
C ALA A 290 12.27 -14.15 8.48
N PRO A 291 13.11 -14.21 7.43
CA PRO A 291 14.25 -15.13 7.36
C PRO A 291 15.29 -14.86 8.46
N GLN A 292 15.32 -15.70 9.49
CA GLN A 292 16.18 -15.51 10.65
C GLN A 292 17.62 -15.96 10.35
N ILE A 293 18.56 -15.01 10.32
CA ILE A 293 19.99 -15.26 10.09
C ILE A 293 20.62 -16.18 11.16
N PHE A 294 20.01 -16.30 12.36
CA PHE A 294 20.69 -16.84 13.55
C PHE A 294 20.00 -18.00 14.31
N ASP A 295 18.83 -18.51 13.92
CA ASP A 295 18.27 -19.74 14.51
C ASP A 295 17.82 -20.73 13.43
N TYR A 296 18.36 -21.95 13.47
CA TYR A 296 18.19 -23.00 12.46
C TYR A 296 16.85 -23.75 12.60
N ARG A 297 15.78 -23.05 12.97
CA ARG A 297 14.42 -23.60 13.08
C ARG A 297 13.67 -23.37 11.78
N TYR A 298 13.24 -24.46 11.15
CA TYR A 298 12.54 -24.47 9.87
C TYR A 298 11.04 -24.05 9.98
N GLY A 299 10.75 -22.95 10.67
CA GLY A 299 9.40 -22.43 10.93
C GLY A 299 9.43 -21.05 11.59
N CYS A 300 8.26 -20.41 11.68
CA CYS A 300 8.13 -19.05 12.23
C CYS A 300 8.28 -19.02 13.76
N ASP A 301 8.74 -17.90 14.31
CA ASP A 301 8.58 -17.60 15.75
C ASP A 301 7.14 -17.12 16.01
N GLU A 302 6.29 -18.05 16.45
CA GLU A 302 4.90 -17.74 16.76
C GLU A 302 4.75 -16.75 17.94
N SER A 303 5.76 -16.55 18.80
CA SER A 303 5.69 -15.50 19.82
C SER A 303 5.75 -14.10 19.21
N LEU A 304 6.46 -13.92 18.11
CA LEU A 304 6.49 -12.65 17.36
C LEU A 304 5.19 -12.46 16.56
N ASN A 305 4.64 -13.54 15.98
CA ASN A 305 3.34 -13.50 15.32
C ASN A 305 2.19 -13.19 16.32
N ASP A 306 2.17 -13.79 17.50
CA ASP A 306 1.21 -13.50 18.58
C ASP A 306 1.28 -12.03 19.03
N ARG A 307 2.49 -11.45 19.11
CA ARG A 307 2.69 -10.03 19.44
C ARG A 307 2.12 -9.12 18.35
N ALA A 308 2.35 -9.44 17.08
CA ALA A 308 1.75 -8.74 15.93
C ALA A 308 0.22 -8.85 15.94
N ALA A 309 -0.33 -10.06 16.12
CA ALA A 309 -1.76 -10.31 16.21
C ALA A 309 -2.42 -9.51 17.36
N ALA A 310 -1.80 -9.48 18.55
CA ALA A 310 -2.29 -8.73 19.69
C ALA A 310 -2.27 -7.19 19.46
N PHE A 311 -1.20 -6.65 18.87
CA PHE A 311 -1.11 -5.24 18.49
C PHE A 311 -2.19 -4.89 17.43
N ASN A 312 -2.30 -5.70 16.38
CA ASN A 312 -3.27 -5.51 15.30
C ASN A 312 -4.73 -5.61 15.79
N ALA A 313 -5.01 -6.49 16.76
CA ALA A 313 -6.32 -6.61 17.39
C ALA A 313 -6.70 -5.37 18.20
N ALA A 314 -5.73 -4.71 18.86
CA ALA A 314 -5.93 -3.48 19.62
C ALA A 314 -5.96 -2.21 18.73
N LEU A 315 -5.27 -2.23 17.58
CA LEU A 315 -5.29 -1.15 16.59
C LEU A 315 -6.68 -0.93 15.95
N LYS A 316 -7.44 -2.01 15.72
CA LYS A 316 -8.79 -1.97 15.13
C LYS A 316 -9.79 -1.12 15.95
N PRO A 317 -10.03 -1.36 17.25
CA PRO A 317 -10.90 -0.52 18.07
C PRO A 317 -10.33 0.88 18.35
N LEU A 318 -9.00 1.05 18.40
CA LEU A 318 -8.37 2.38 18.47
C LEU A 318 -8.81 3.26 17.29
N MET A 319 -8.63 2.76 16.05
CA MET A 319 -8.95 3.53 14.86
C MET A 319 -10.44 3.84 14.72
N ALA A 320 -11.32 2.91 15.08
CA ALA A 320 -12.77 3.16 15.15
C ALA A 320 -13.13 4.21 16.24
N GLY A 321 -12.44 4.15 17.39
CA GLY A 321 -12.58 5.11 18.49
C GLY A 321 -12.06 6.51 18.15
N LEU A 322 -11.06 6.63 17.28
CA LEU A 322 -10.58 7.90 16.76
C LEU A 322 -11.51 8.47 15.67
N ALA A 323 -11.91 7.65 14.70
CA ALA A 323 -12.78 8.07 13.60
C ALA A 323 -14.17 8.55 14.07
N SER A 324 -14.74 7.92 15.11
CA SER A 324 -16.00 8.36 15.73
C SER A 324 -15.89 9.70 16.48
N LYS A 325 -14.69 10.09 16.94
CA LYS A 325 -14.44 11.33 17.70
C LYS A 325 -13.91 12.49 16.83
N LYS A 326 -13.15 12.19 15.78
CA LYS A 326 -12.45 13.17 14.93
C LYS A 326 -13.22 13.37 13.61
N LYS A 327 -14.08 14.38 13.53
CA LYS A 327 -15.01 14.60 12.39
C LYS A 327 -14.28 14.63 11.03
N GLY A 328 -14.72 13.75 10.12
CA GLY A 328 -14.15 13.63 8.77
C GLY A 328 -12.84 12.84 8.70
N LEU A 329 -12.44 12.16 9.79
CA LEU A 329 -11.36 11.18 9.76
C LEU A 329 -11.87 9.87 9.13
N PHE A 330 -11.40 9.60 7.91
CA PHE A 330 -11.56 8.31 7.23
C PHE A 330 -10.26 7.52 7.30
N TYR A 331 -10.36 6.21 7.44
CA TYR A 331 -9.20 5.32 7.47
C TYR A 331 -9.50 4.00 6.78
N SER A 332 -8.44 3.28 6.43
CA SER A 332 -8.44 1.90 5.97
C SER A 332 -7.21 1.21 6.53
N ILE A 333 -7.39 0.09 7.22
CA ILE A 333 -6.30 -0.80 7.62
C ILE A 333 -6.19 -1.88 6.54
N GLY A 334 -5.08 -1.87 5.79
CA GLY A 334 -4.58 -3.04 5.08
C GLY A 334 -4.11 -4.06 6.11
N ASP A 335 -4.77 -5.20 6.16
CA ASP A 335 -4.49 -6.27 7.11
C ASP A 335 -3.36 -7.16 6.56
N PHE A 336 -2.14 -6.64 6.64
CA PHE A 336 -0.92 -7.30 6.21
C PHE A 336 -0.72 -8.63 6.93
N HIS A 337 -1.07 -8.73 8.21
CA HIS A 337 -1.07 -10.00 8.92
C HIS A 337 -1.97 -11.03 8.23
N SER A 338 -3.27 -10.76 8.07
CA SER A 338 -4.19 -11.68 7.40
C SER A 338 -3.79 -11.95 5.95
N PHE A 339 -3.20 -10.98 5.26
CA PHE A 339 -2.66 -11.17 3.92
C PHE A 339 -1.47 -12.14 3.89
N THR A 340 -0.41 -11.88 4.69
CA THR A 340 0.75 -12.79 4.80
C THR A 340 0.36 -14.18 5.26
N THR A 341 -0.56 -14.33 6.22
CA THR A 341 -1.08 -15.64 6.64
C THR A 341 -1.74 -16.39 5.48
N THR A 342 -2.47 -15.69 4.60
CA THR A 342 -3.15 -16.33 3.47
C THR A 342 -2.17 -16.70 2.35
N VAL A 343 -1.22 -15.80 2.02
CA VAL A 343 -0.17 -16.08 1.04
C VAL A 343 0.74 -17.22 1.52
N PHE A 344 1.06 -17.30 2.81
CA PHE A 344 1.97 -18.32 3.32
C PHE A 344 1.31 -19.70 3.50
N ALA A 345 -0.03 -19.76 3.52
CA ALA A 345 -0.79 -21.01 3.55
C ALA A 345 -0.93 -21.68 2.16
N ASP A 346 -1.05 -20.89 1.09
CA ASP A 346 -0.98 -21.35 -0.30
C ASP A 346 -0.23 -20.33 -1.17
N PRO A 347 1.13 -20.37 -1.18
CA PRO A 347 1.92 -19.41 -1.95
C PRO A 347 1.70 -19.57 -3.46
N SER A 348 1.33 -20.77 -3.91
CA SER A 348 1.11 -21.08 -5.33
C SER A 348 -0.09 -20.34 -5.92
N ALA A 349 -1.15 -20.12 -5.13
CA ALA A 349 -2.30 -19.29 -5.50
C ALA A 349 -1.95 -17.80 -5.68
N TYR A 350 -0.77 -17.37 -5.21
CA TYR A 350 -0.29 -15.98 -5.26
C TYR A 350 0.99 -15.82 -6.10
N TRP A 351 1.34 -16.83 -6.90
CA TRP A 351 2.56 -16.89 -7.73
C TRP A 351 3.88 -16.79 -6.94
N MET A 352 3.85 -17.15 -5.66
CA MET A 352 5.04 -17.29 -4.81
C MET A 352 5.45 -18.77 -4.77
N VAL A 353 6.75 -19.03 -4.75
CA VAL A 353 7.33 -20.36 -4.54
C VAL A 353 8.14 -20.40 -3.25
N ASN A 354 8.91 -19.34 -2.97
CA ASN A 354 9.66 -19.24 -1.72
C ASN A 354 9.10 -18.13 -0.80
N ILE A 355 8.72 -18.54 0.40
CA ILE A 355 8.15 -17.70 1.47
C ILE A 355 8.97 -17.82 2.77
N ARG A 356 10.23 -18.27 2.70
CA ARG A 356 11.07 -18.61 3.87
C ARG A 356 12.51 -18.13 3.76
N ASP A 357 13.10 -18.24 2.57
CA ASP A 357 14.51 -17.89 2.37
C ASP A 357 14.63 -16.51 1.71
N SER A 358 15.66 -15.77 2.10
CA SER A 358 16.05 -14.50 1.46
C SER A 358 16.53 -14.73 0.03
N CYS A 359 16.05 -13.91 -0.91
CA CYS A 359 16.57 -13.95 -2.29
C CYS A 359 18.02 -13.43 -2.40
N SER A 360 18.43 -12.51 -1.55
CA SER A 360 19.74 -11.86 -1.49
C SER A 360 20.32 -12.02 -0.10
N PHE A 361 21.58 -12.43 -0.02
CA PHE A 361 22.27 -12.66 1.25
C PHE A 361 23.08 -11.42 1.66
N THR A 362 22.93 -10.95 2.90
CA THR A 362 23.64 -9.76 3.43
C THR A 362 25.16 -9.86 3.29
N ASP A 363 25.70 -11.06 3.46
CA ASP A 363 27.14 -11.35 3.41
C ASP A 363 27.65 -11.54 1.97
N HIS A 364 26.73 -11.78 1.03
CA HIS A 364 26.98 -12.11 -0.37
C HIS A 364 25.93 -11.45 -1.30
N PRO A 365 25.86 -10.10 -1.36
CA PRO A 365 24.87 -9.39 -2.17
C PRO A 365 25.07 -9.59 -3.68
N GLU A 366 26.20 -10.17 -4.11
CA GLU A 366 26.41 -10.62 -5.49
C GLU A 366 25.62 -11.91 -5.83
N ARG A 367 25.15 -12.64 -4.81
CA ARG A 367 24.42 -13.90 -4.94
C ARG A 367 22.94 -13.66 -4.71
N THR A 368 22.24 -13.40 -5.81
CA THR A 368 20.78 -13.28 -5.83
C THR A 368 20.13 -14.54 -6.35
N CYS A 369 18.93 -14.83 -5.87
CA CYS A 369 18.11 -15.95 -6.30
C CYS A 369 17.62 -15.75 -7.75
N SER A 370 17.11 -16.82 -8.37
CA SER A 370 16.47 -16.76 -9.67
C SER A 370 15.43 -17.89 -9.81
N PRO A 371 14.19 -17.61 -10.24
CA PRO A 371 13.60 -16.28 -10.44
C PRO A 371 13.40 -15.50 -9.12
N GLN A 372 13.47 -14.17 -9.19
CA GLN A 372 13.34 -13.29 -8.01
C GLN A 372 11.88 -12.97 -7.69
N GLU A 373 11.04 -12.94 -8.72
CA GLU A 373 9.60 -12.71 -8.67
C GLU A 373 8.82 -13.82 -7.96
N GLU A 374 9.38 -15.03 -7.84
CA GLU A 374 8.79 -16.15 -7.09
C GLU A 374 9.20 -16.17 -5.60
N HIS A 375 10.03 -15.22 -5.15
CA HIS A 375 10.44 -15.09 -3.75
C HIS A 375 9.67 -13.95 -3.06
N TRP A 376 9.18 -14.20 -1.85
CA TRP A 376 8.54 -13.18 -1.03
C TRP A 376 9.56 -12.21 -0.41
N PHE A 377 10.63 -12.76 0.16
CA PHE A 377 11.67 -11.99 0.85
C PHE A 377 12.83 -11.64 -0.08
N TRP A 378 13.20 -10.36 -0.11
CA TRP A 378 14.41 -9.90 -0.77
C TRP A 378 15.64 -10.22 0.09
N ASP A 379 15.63 -9.82 1.35
CA ASP A 379 16.70 -10.08 2.32
C ASP A 379 16.12 -10.72 3.60
N SER A 380 16.69 -10.49 4.79
CA SER A 380 16.22 -11.07 6.05
C SER A 380 15.01 -10.35 6.68
N GLU A 381 14.62 -9.17 6.16
CA GLU A 381 13.52 -8.36 6.72
C GLU A 381 12.53 -7.86 5.66
N PHE A 382 12.99 -7.54 4.44
CA PHE A 382 12.22 -6.79 3.46
C PHE A 382 11.71 -7.61 2.27
N MET A 383 10.61 -7.16 1.67
CA MET A 383 9.93 -7.83 0.56
C MET A 383 10.61 -7.60 -0.80
N THR A 384 10.45 -8.55 -1.72
CA THR A 384 10.71 -8.33 -3.15
C THR A 384 9.70 -7.36 -3.76
N ASP A 385 10.05 -6.73 -4.88
CA ASP A 385 9.15 -5.84 -5.62
C ASP A 385 7.81 -6.54 -5.97
N GLN A 386 7.87 -7.83 -6.34
CA GLN A 386 6.67 -8.60 -6.66
C GLN A 386 5.77 -8.80 -5.43
N ALA A 387 6.33 -9.10 -4.26
CA ALA A 387 5.58 -9.17 -3.01
C ALA A 387 5.02 -7.80 -2.57
N CYS A 388 5.78 -6.71 -2.75
CA CYS A 388 5.32 -5.33 -2.53
C CYS A 388 4.12 -4.98 -3.42
N ARG A 389 4.20 -5.25 -4.74
CA ARG A 389 3.12 -4.99 -5.72
C ARG A 389 1.88 -5.82 -5.44
N LEU A 390 2.06 -7.11 -5.13
CA LEU A 390 0.96 -8.00 -4.77
C LEU A 390 0.24 -7.50 -3.51
N THR A 391 0.99 -7.13 -2.48
CA THR A 391 0.48 -6.57 -1.21
C THR A 391 -0.26 -5.24 -1.43
N ALA A 392 0.32 -4.30 -2.20
CA ALA A 392 -0.33 -3.03 -2.54
C ALA A 392 -1.64 -3.24 -3.33
N THR A 393 -1.66 -4.21 -4.25
CA THR A 393 -2.85 -4.60 -5.01
C THR A 393 -3.95 -5.16 -4.09
N ALA A 394 -3.57 -6.01 -3.13
CA ALA A 394 -4.47 -6.55 -2.13
C ALA A 394 -5.09 -5.46 -1.23
N PHE A 395 -4.34 -4.42 -0.86
CA PHE A 395 -4.90 -3.32 -0.05
C PHE A 395 -5.74 -2.31 -0.86
N TYR A 396 -5.57 -2.25 -2.19
CA TYR A 396 -6.32 -1.34 -3.05
C TYR A 396 -7.63 -1.95 -3.58
N TYR A 397 -7.59 -3.20 -4.05
CA TYR A 397 -8.73 -3.91 -4.66
C TYR A 397 -9.26 -5.10 -3.84
N GLY A 398 -8.51 -5.56 -2.84
CA GLY A 398 -8.79 -6.84 -2.19
C GLY A 398 -10.07 -6.87 -1.33
N PRO A 399 -10.56 -8.08 -1.02
CA PRO A 399 -11.77 -8.28 -0.22
C PRO A 399 -11.61 -7.79 1.23
N PRO A 400 -12.73 -7.59 1.97
CA PRO A 400 -12.72 -7.09 3.36
C PRO A 400 -11.89 -7.89 4.37
N GLN A 401 -11.46 -9.11 4.03
CA GLN A 401 -10.53 -9.90 4.84
C GLN A 401 -9.10 -9.33 4.87
N PHE A 402 -8.73 -8.49 3.89
CA PHE A 402 -7.42 -7.83 3.78
C PHE A 402 -7.52 -6.30 3.93
N THR A 403 -8.72 -5.73 4.01
CA THR A 403 -8.93 -4.28 4.14
C THR A 403 -10.17 -3.94 4.97
N ALA A 404 -10.01 -3.14 6.04
CA ALA A 404 -11.14 -2.76 6.90
C ALA A 404 -11.01 -1.31 7.43
N PRO A 405 -12.11 -0.52 7.50
CA PRO A 405 -13.49 -0.85 7.15
C PRO A 405 -13.84 -0.69 5.66
N MET A 406 -12.86 -0.32 4.82
CA MET A 406 -12.98 -0.15 3.37
C MET A 406 -11.61 -0.43 2.71
N THR A 407 -11.49 -0.45 1.38
CA THR A 407 -10.20 -0.56 0.68
C THR A 407 -9.48 0.79 0.56
N PHE A 408 -8.19 0.80 0.20
CA PHE A 408 -7.48 2.05 -0.12
C PHE A 408 -8.14 2.80 -1.29
N LYS A 409 -8.70 2.10 -2.29
CA LYS A 409 -9.51 2.75 -3.35
C LYS A 409 -10.70 3.52 -2.77
N ALA A 410 -11.51 2.85 -1.96
CA ALA A 410 -12.71 3.43 -1.37
C ALA A 410 -12.42 4.54 -0.34
N LEU A 411 -11.20 4.58 0.23
CA LEU A 411 -10.69 5.65 1.09
C LEU A 411 -10.30 6.90 0.28
N LEU A 412 -9.69 6.75 -0.90
CA LEU A 412 -9.37 7.87 -1.77
C LEU A 412 -10.62 8.61 -2.25
N GLU A 413 -11.73 7.89 -2.39
CA GLU A 413 -13.06 8.37 -2.83
C GLU A 413 -13.87 9.11 -1.74
N LYS A 414 -13.27 9.43 -0.58
CA LYS A 414 -13.91 10.18 0.52
C LYS A 414 -13.72 11.70 0.48
#